data_AF-X6FTK1-F1
#
_entry.id   AF-X6FTK1-F1
#
_cell.length_a   1.000
_cell.length_b   1.000
_cell.length_c   1.000
_cell.angle_alpha   90.00
_cell.angle_beta   90.00
_cell.angle_gamma   90.00
#
_symmetry.space_group_name_H-M   'P 1'
#
loop_
_entity.id
_entity.type
_entity.pdbx_description
1 polymer ?
#
loop_
_entity_poly.entity_id
_entity_poly.type
_entity_poly.pdbx_seq_one_letter_code
_entity_poly.pdbx_strand_id
1 'polypeptide(L)'
;MLISGVVNVLALISPLFMLQVYDRVLASGSVSTLVGLVVLAAGLYAFQCLLDILRARVLLRIGERFDGQFSGRVHDAIVRLPLSTRMPGDGLQPLRDLDNVRGFLGGNGPTAFFDLPWMLLYLGICFLFHFWIGMTALIGAVGLTSLTLLANTLSQRPIRDTIDHNMVRNGLLQAARCNAEVVQALGLGKRIAARWHKANAK
;
A
#
# COMPACT_ATOMS: atom_id res chain seq x y z
N MET A 1 4.43 -12.22 10.61
CA MET A 1 5.88 -12.51 10.65
C MET A 1 6.22 -13.91 10.18
N LEU A 2 5.73 -15.00 10.81
CA LEU A 2 6.02 -16.39 10.37
C LEU A 2 5.71 -16.65 8.88
N ILE A 3 4.51 -16.28 8.41
CA ILE A 3 4.12 -16.44 6.99
C ILE A 3 5.03 -15.61 6.06
N SER A 4 5.36 -14.36 6.45
CA SER A 4 6.30 -13.56 5.65
C SER A 4 7.68 -14.21 5.60
N GLY A 5 8.15 -14.75 6.72
CA GLY A 5 9.45 -15.40 6.80
C GLY A 5 9.56 -16.65 5.97
N VAL A 6 8.56 -17.53 6.00
CA VAL A 6 8.56 -18.73 5.15
C VAL A 6 8.63 -18.34 3.68
N VAL A 7 7.83 -17.37 3.23
CA VAL A 7 7.82 -16.94 1.83
C VAL A 7 9.12 -16.22 1.44
N ASN A 8 9.71 -15.40 2.31
CA ASN A 8 10.99 -14.73 2.00
C ASN A 8 12.16 -15.72 1.98
N VAL A 9 12.20 -16.69 2.88
CA VAL A 9 13.16 -17.80 2.81
C VAL A 9 12.96 -18.60 1.52
N LEU A 10 11.71 -18.84 1.11
CA LEU A 10 11.41 -19.54 -0.13
C LEU A 10 11.79 -18.72 -1.38
N ALA A 11 11.63 -17.40 -1.33
CA ALA A 11 12.10 -16.50 -2.37
C ALA A 11 13.63 -16.53 -2.53
N LEU A 12 14.38 -16.86 -1.46
CA LEU A 12 15.83 -17.08 -1.51
C LEU A 12 16.20 -18.37 -2.27
N ILE A 13 15.28 -19.34 -2.37
CA ILE A 13 15.51 -20.57 -3.12
C ILE A 13 15.63 -20.27 -4.63
N SER A 14 14.95 -19.25 -5.15
CA SER A 14 15.04 -18.85 -6.56
C SER A 14 16.48 -18.48 -7.00
N PRO A 15 17.19 -17.54 -6.34
CA PRO A 15 18.59 -17.25 -6.67
C PRO A 15 19.54 -18.43 -6.37
N LEU A 16 19.31 -19.20 -5.30
CA LEU A 16 20.10 -20.42 -5.03
C LEU A 16 19.93 -21.47 -6.14
N PHE A 17 18.73 -21.60 -6.69
CA PHE A 17 18.42 -22.48 -7.80
C PHE A 17 19.14 -22.02 -9.07
N MET A 18 19.14 -20.72 -9.35
CA MET A 18 19.89 -20.15 -10.48
C MET A 18 21.39 -20.46 -10.36
N LEU A 19 21.96 -20.38 -9.16
CA LEU A 19 23.36 -20.68 -8.89
C LEU A 19 23.68 -22.17 -9.10
N GLN A 20 22.81 -23.07 -8.62
CA GLN A 20 22.94 -24.51 -8.86
C GLN A 20 22.79 -24.88 -10.34
N VAL A 21 21.91 -24.22 -11.08
CA VAL A 21 21.79 -24.42 -12.53
C VAL A 21 23.07 -23.98 -13.22
N TYR A 22 23.59 -22.79 -12.92
CA TYR A 22 24.84 -22.31 -13.52
C TYR A 22 26.03 -23.22 -13.20
N ASP A 23 26.24 -23.58 -11.94
CA ASP A 23 27.41 -24.38 -11.56
C ASP A 23 27.30 -25.85 -11.99
N ARG A 24 26.09 -26.41 -12.06
CA ARG A 24 25.91 -27.87 -12.25
C ARG A 24 25.39 -28.26 -13.63
N VAL A 25 24.59 -27.43 -14.30
CA VAL A 25 24.09 -27.71 -15.66
C VAL A 25 25.16 -27.35 -16.69
N LEU A 26 25.80 -26.18 -16.55
CA LEU A 26 26.85 -25.77 -17.48
C LEU A 26 28.12 -26.63 -17.33
N ALA A 27 28.41 -27.12 -16.11
CA ALA A 27 29.58 -27.97 -15.88
C ALA A 27 29.38 -29.46 -16.24
N SER A 28 28.15 -30.01 -16.20
CA SER A 28 27.92 -31.45 -16.40
C SER A 28 27.48 -31.87 -17.81
N GLY A 29 26.96 -30.96 -18.64
CA GLY A 29 26.61 -31.24 -20.04
C GLY A 29 25.53 -32.31 -20.27
N SER A 30 24.84 -32.80 -19.23
CA SER A 30 23.88 -33.90 -19.31
C SER A 30 22.42 -33.39 -19.34
N VAL A 31 21.66 -33.81 -20.35
CA VAL A 31 20.23 -33.46 -20.51
C VAL A 31 19.37 -33.99 -19.35
N SER A 32 19.78 -35.10 -18.73
CA SER A 32 19.06 -35.73 -17.61
C SER A 32 19.03 -34.85 -16.35
N THR A 33 20.15 -34.19 -16.02
CA THR A 33 20.22 -33.24 -14.89
C THR A 33 19.39 -31.98 -15.14
N LEU A 34 19.33 -31.51 -16.39
CA LEU A 34 18.53 -30.33 -16.76
C LEU A 34 17.03 -30.58 -16.53
N VAL A 35 16.50 -31.74 -16.96
CA VAL A 35 15.09 -32.09 -16.77
C VAL A 35 14.74 -32.20 -15.28
N GLY A 36 15.59 -32.83 -14.47
CA GLY A 36 15.40 -32.90 -13.02
C GLY A 36 15.37 -31.53 -12.34
N LEU A 37 16.25 -30.62 -12.74
CA LEU A 37 16.26 -29.23 -12.27
C LEU A 37 14.99 -28.49 -12.70
N VAL A 38 14.56 -28.57 -13.96
CA VAL A 38 13.34 -27.90 -14.43
C VAL A 38 12.09 -28.37 -13.66
N VAL A 39 11.98 -29.67 -13.39
CA VAL A 39 10.87 -30.21 -12.58
C VAL A 39 10.93 -29.69 -11.14
N LEU A 40 12.12 -29.63 -10.53
CA LEU A 40 12.31 -29.07 -9.19
C LEU A 40 11.94 -27.58 -9.16
N ALA A 41 12.39 -26.79 -10.15
CA ALA A 41 12.06 -25.37 -10.29
C ALA A 41 10.56 -25.17 -10.42
N ALA A 42 9.90 -25.95 -11.29
CA ALA A 42 8.46 -25.87 -11.48
C ALA A 42 7.70 -26.17 -10.17
N GLY A 43 8.13 -27.18 -9.41
CA GLY A 43 7.58 -27.49 -8.10
C GLY A 43 7.80 -26.37 -7.07
N LEU A 44 9.00 -25.79 -7.03
CA LEU A 44 9.35 -24.67 -6.16
C LEU A 44 8.54 -23.41 -6.49
N TYR A 45 8.42 -23.04 -7.77
CA TYR A 45 7.60 -21.91 -8.21
C TYR A 45 6.12 -22.14 -7.97
N ALA A 46 5.62 -23.37 -8.15
CA ALA A 46 4.23 -23.71 -7.80
C ALA A 46 3.98 -23.55 -6.29
N PHE A 47 4.92 -23.99 -5.45
CA PHE A 47 4.82 -23.83 -4.00
C PHE A 47 4.94 -22.36 -3.57
N GLN A 48 5.85 -21.59 -4.20
CA GLN A 48 5.94 -20.14 -4.03
C GLN A 48 4.61 -19.45 -4.34
N CYS A 49 4.02 -19.75 -5.50
CA CYS A 49 2.74 -19.21 -5.92
C CYS A 49 1.62 -19.54 -4.90
N LEU A 50 1.58 -20.78 -4.41
CA LEU A 50 0.61 -21.20 -3.40
C LEU A 50 0.75 -20.41 -2.10
N LEU A 51 1.98 -20.21 -1.61
CA LEU A 51 2.22 -19.42 -0.40
C LEU A 51 1.88 -17.94 -0.58
N ASP A 52 2.17 -17.36 -1.75
CA ASP A 52 1.82 -15.98 -2.07
C ASP A 52 0.29 -15.79 -2.10
N ILE A 53 -0.46 -16.75 -2.64
CA ILE A 53 -1.93 -16.75 -2.59
C ILE A 53 -2.43 -16.85 -1.15
N LEU A 54 -1.89 -17.76 -0.34
CA LEU A 54 -2.27 -17.92 1.07
C LEU A 54 -2.01 -16.63 1.85
N ARG A 55 -0.84 -16.02 1.66
CA ARG A 55 -0.47 -14.74 2.27
C ARG A 55 -1.46 -13.65 1.88
N ALA A 56 -1.78 -13.50 0.60
CA ALA A 56 -2.77 -12.52 0.13
C ALA A 56 -4.14 -12.71 0.79
N ARG A 57 -4.61 -13.96 0.92
CA ARG A 57 -5.88 -14.26 1.62
C ARG A 57 -5.83 -13.93 3.10
N VAL A 58 -4.72 -14.18 3.78
CA VAL A 58 -4.56 -13.83 5.20
C VAL A 58 -4.64 -12.31 5.39
N LEU A 59 -3.96 -11.52 4.55
CA LEU A 59 -4.03 -10.06 4.64
C LEU A 59 -5.44 -9.53 4.38
N LEU A 60 -6.14 -10.04 3.36
CA LEU A 60 -7.54 -9.67 3.10
C LEU A 60 -8.43 -9.96 4.32
N ARG A 61 -8.28 -11.13 4.94
CA ARG A 61 -9.06 -11.49 6.13
C ARG A 61 -8.74 -10.65 7.36
N ILE A 62 -7.49 -10.20 7.50
CA ILE A 62 -7.11 -9.22 8.54
C ILE A 62 -7.79 -7.88 8.25
N GLY A 63 -7.80 -7.42 7.00
CA GLY A 63 -8.53 -6.23 6.57
C GLY A 63 -10.02 -6.29 6.89
N GLU A 64 -10.68 -7.41 6.60
CA GLU A 64 -12.10 -7.64 6.91
C GLU A 64 -12.37 -7.68 8.42
N ARG A 65 -11.50 -8.33 9.21
CA ARG A 65 -11.64 -8.34 10.68
C ARG A 65 -11.39 -6.98 11.32
N PHE A 66 -10.51 -6.18 10.74
CA PHE A 66 -10.30 -4.81 11.15
C PHE A 66 -11.55 -3.97 10.84
N ASP A 67 -12.09 -4.09 9.63
CA ASP A 67 -13.34 -3.44 9.21
C ASP A 67 -14.50 -3.77 10.16
N GLY A 68 -14.74 -5.06 10.45
CA GLY A 68 -15.81 -5.47 11.35
C GLY A 68 -15.69 -4.94 12.79
N GLN A 69 -14.48 -4.72 13.31
CA GLN A 69 -14.27 -4.21 14.67
C GLN A 69 -14.30 -2.68 14.77
N PHE A 70 -13.92 -1.98 13.70
CA PHE A 70 -13.80 -0.52 13.70
C PHE A 70 -14.96 0.18 12.99
N SER A 71 -15.66 -0.47 12.07
CA SER A 71 -16.81 0.09 11.33
C SER A 71 -17.91 0.59 12.29
N GLY A 72 -18.26 -0.19 13.32
CA GLY A 72 -19.26 0.22 14.31
C GLY A 72 -18.83 1.45 15.14
N ARG A 73 -17.55 1.54 15.53
CA ARG A 73 -17.01 2.69 16.27
C ARG A 73 -16.91 3.94 15.39
N VAL A 74 -16.53 3.78 14.12
CA VAL A 74 -16.45 4.88 13.15
C VAL A 74 -17.85 5.38 12.79
N HIS A 75 -18.83 4.49 12.65
CA HIS A 75 -20.22 4.88 12.47
C HIS A 75 -20.73 5.73 13.65
N ASP A 76 -20.51 5.28 14.89
CA ASP A 76 -20.92 6.04 16.08
C ASP A 76 -20.17 7.39 16.19
N ALA A 77 -18.89 7.42 15.79
CA ALA A 77 -18.12 8.66 15.69
C ALA A 77 -18.69 9.61 14.63
N ILE A 78 -18.99 9.15 13.41
CA ILE A 78 -19.55 9.99 12.33
C ILE A 78 -20.91 10.56 12.72
N VAL A 79 -21.75 9.79 13.43
CA VAL A 79 -23.07 10.25 13.88
C VAL A 79 -22.94 11.28 15.00
N ARG A 80 -21.97 11.12 15.92
CA ARG A 80 -21.80 12.01 17.08
C ARG A 80 -20.94 13.24 16.79
N LEU A 81 -20.02 13.17 15.84
CA LEU A 81 -19.07 14.25 15.54
C LEU A 81 -19.76 15.58 15.18
N PRO A 82 -20.80 15.61 14.31
CA PRO A 82 -21.52 16.84 13.99
C PRO A 82 -22.25 17.46 15.19
N LEU A 83 -22.55 16.66 16.22
CA LEU A 83 -23.21 17.12 17.45
C LEU A 83 -22.24 17.78 18.42
N SER A 84 -20.94 17.45 18.36
CA SER A 84 -19.93 17.96 19.29
C SER A 84 -19.07 19.09 18.70
N THR A 85 -18.84 19.09 17.38
CA THR A 85 -18.01 20.10 16.70
C THR A 85 -18.57 20.38 15.30
N ARG A 86 -18.61 21.66 14.91
CA ARG A 86 -18.96 22.06 13.54
C ARG A 86 -17.81 21.69 12.60
N MET A 87 -17.87 20.49 12.03
CA MET A 87 -16.84 20.01 11.10
C MET A 87 -16.85 20.80 9.78
N PRO A 88 -15.69 21.22 9.26
CA PRO A 88 -15.58 21.69 7.88
C PRO A 88 -15.86 20.53 6.90
N GLY A 89 -16.57 20.80 5.79
CA GLY A 89 -16.79 19.82 4.73
C GLY A 89 -18.15 19.10 4.78
N ASP A 90 -18.20 17.88 4.25
CA ASP A 90 -19.42 17.05 4.14
C ASP A 90 -19.64 16.11 5.35
N GLY A 91 -18.75 16.14 6.35
CA GLY A 91 -18.81 15.27 7.54
C GLY A 91 -18.43 13.81 7.30
N LEU A 92 -18.10 13.42 6.06
CA LEU A 92 -17.77 12.04 5.66
C LEU A 92 -16.26 11.78 5.63
N GLN A 93 -15.42 12.76 5.98
CA GLN A 93 -13.97 12.62 6.01
C GLN A 93 -13.49 11.44 6.89
N PRO A 94 -14.02 11.22 8.11
CA PRO A 94 -13.61 10.09 8.93
C PRO A 94 -13.92 8.72 8.30
N LEU A 95 -14.99 8.64 7.48
CA LEU A 95 -15.32 7.42 6.75
C LEU A 95 -14.29 7.14 5.64
N ARG A 96 -13.92 8.18 4.88
CA ARG A 96 -12.89 8.07 3.83
C ARG A 96 -11.53 7.69 4.42
N ASP A 97 -11.18 8.23 5.58
CA ASP A 97 -9.95 7.89 6.27
C ASP A 97 -9.96 6.42 6.75
N LEU A 98 -11.11 5.91 7.23
CA LEU A 98 -11.27 4.49 7.54
C LEU A 98 -11.10 3.62 6.29
N ASP A 99 -11.73 3.99 5.17
CA ASP A 99 -11.60 3.26 3.90
C ASP A 99 -10.14 3.24 3.41
N ASN A 100 -9.42 4.34 3.54
CA ASN A 100 -7.99 4.42 3.23
C ASN A 100 -7.14 3.51 4.13
N VAL A 101 -7.39 3.52 5.45
CA VAL A 101 -6.69 2.64 6.40
C VAL A 101 -7.00 1.17 6.11
N ARG A 102 -8.26 0.84 5.81
CA ARG A 102 -8.68 -0.49 5.39
C ARG A 102 -7.98 -0.93 4.11
N GLY A 103 -7.95 -0.06 3.11
CA GLY A 103 -7.26 -0.30 1.84
C GLY A 103 -5.76 -0.52 2.03
N PHE A 104 -5.13 0.23 2.94
CA PHE A 104 -3.75 0.02 3.32
C PHE A 104 -3.53 -1.33 4.01
N LEU A 105 -4.36 -1.67 5.02
CA LEU A 105 -4.24 -2.90 5.80
C LEU A 105 -4.54 -4.17 4.99
N GLY A 106 -5.47 -4.09 4.04
CA GLY A 106 -5.76 -5.18 3.09
C GLY A 106 -4.82 -5.23 1.89
N GLY A 107 -3.99 -4.20 1.69
CA GLY A 107 -3.06 -4.07 0.57
C GLY A 107 -1.63 -4.45 0.90
N ASN A 108 -0.67 -3.94 0.11
CA ASN A 108 0.76 -4.26 0.24
C ASN A 108 1.49 -3.50 1.37
N GLY A 109 0.81 -2.57 2.05
CA GLY A 109 1.41 -1.73 3.09
C GLY A 109 2.00 -2.55 4.25
N PRO A 110 1.21 -3.38 4.93
CA PRO A 110 1.71 -4.25 6.01
C PRO A 110 2.79 -5.23 5.55
N THR A 111 2.68 -5.74 4.32
CA THR A 111 3.65 -6.68 3.76
C THR A 111 5.04 -6.06 3.67
N ALA A 112 5.14 -4.81 3.21
CA ALA A 112 6.41 -4.10 3.13
C ALA A 112 7.11 -3.97 4.50
N PHE A 113 6.34 -3.73 5.58
CA PHE A 113 6.88 -3.73 6.95
C PHE A 113 7.37 -5.11 7.39
N PHE A 114 6.66 -6.17 7.02
CA PHE A 114 7.09 -7.54 7.35
C PHE A 114 8.31 -7.99 6.56
N ASP A 115 8.55 -7.44 5.38
CA ASP A 115 9.70 -7.79 4.52
C ASP A 115 10.96 -6.98 4.85
N LEU A 116 10.81 -5.85 5.54
CA LEU A 116 11.90 -4.97 5.98
C LEU A 116 13.03 -5.68 6.79
N PRO A 117 12.76 -6.54 7.79
CA PRO A 117 13.83 -7.29 8.47
C PRO A 117 14.48 -8.35 7.56
N TRP A 118 13.76 -8.90 6.58
CA TRP A 118 14.32 -9.86 5.63
C TRP A 118 15.27 -9.20 4.64
N MET A 119 15.05 -7.92 4.32
CA MET A 119 15.99 -7.11 3.54
C MET A 119 17.41 -7.12 4.14
N LEU A 120 17.53 -7.00 5.47
CA LEU A 120 18.83 -7.07 6.16
C LEU A 120 19.49 -8.44 6.02
N LEU A 121 18.69 -9.50 6.08
CA LEU A 121 19.16 -10.87 5.87
C LEU A 121 19.63 -11.09 4.43
N TYR A 122 18.88 -10.64 3.42
CA TYR A 122 19.31 -10.68 2.01
C TYR A 122 20.61 -9.90 1.79
N LEU A 123 20.72 -8.71 2.38
CA LEU A 123 21.93 -7.91 2.29
C LEU A 123 23.14 -8.64 2.91
N GLY A 124 22.95 -9.26 4.08
CA GLY A 124 23.97 -10.10 4.71
C GLY A 124 24.42 -11.26 3.83
N ILE A 125 23.47 -11.94 3.16
CA ILE A 125 23.77 -13.02 2.21
C ILE A 125 24.55 -12.48 1.00
N CYS A 126 24.19 -11.32 0.45
CA CYS A 126 24.94 -10.68 -0.64
C CYS A 126 26.39 -10.38 -0.25
N PHE A 127 26.63 -9.89 0.98
CA PHE A 127 27.98 -9.68 1.50
C PHE A 127 28.76 -10.99 1.67
N LEU A 128 28.09 -12.08 2.04
CA LEU A 128 28.69 -13.40 2.19
C LEU A 128 29.10 -14.00 0.83
N PHE A 129 28.31 -13.75 -0.23
CA PHE A 129 28.67 -14.14 -1.60
C PHE A 129 29.85 -13.36 -2.15
N HIS A 130 29.78 -12.03 -2.14
CA HIS A 130 30.86 -11.19 -2.67
C HIS A 130 30.75 -9.76 -2.12
N PHE A 131 31.85 -9.23 -1.57
CA PHE A 131 31.86 -7.92 -0.94
C PHE A 131 31.33 -6.79 -1.84
N TRP A 132 31.73 -6.78 -3.12
CA TRP A 132 31.26 -5.75 -4.06
C TRP A 132 29.76 -5.87 -4.40
N ILE A 133 29.18 -7.08 -4.39
CA ILE A 133 27.73 -7.28 -4.60
C ILE A 133 26.96 -6.77 -3.38
N GLY A 134 27.46 -7.05 -2.18
CA GLY A 134 26.92 -6.48 -0.95
C GLY A 134 26.97 -4.95 -0.95
N MET A 135 28.09 -4.37 -1.38
CA MET A 135 28.27 -2.92 -1.43
C MET A 135 27.33 -2.24 -2.43
N THR A 136 27.16 -2.80 -3.64
CA THR A 136 26.22 -2.25 -4.63
C THR A 136 24.77 -2.36 -4.15
N ALA A 137 24.39 -3.48 -3.53
CA ALA A 137 23.07 -3.65 -2.92
C ALA A 137 22.82 -2.65 -1.79
N LEU A 138 23.83 -2.39 -0.95
CA LEU A 138 23.75 -1.41 0.14
C LEU A 138 23.54 0.01 -0.40
N ILE A 139 24.33 0.44 -1.39
CA ILE A 139 24.20 1.76 -2.01
C ILE A 139 22.81 1.91 -2.66
N GLY A 140 22.33 0.88 -3.37
CA GLY A 140 20.99 0.86 -3.96
C GLY A 140 19.88 0.99 -2.91
N ALA A 141 19.98 0.21 -1.82
CA ALA A 141 19.02 0.26 -0.72
C ALA A 141 18.97 1.63 -0.04
N VAL A 142 20.13 2.24 0.25
CA VAL A 142 20.23 3.58 0.82
C VAL A 142 19.69 4.63 -0.15
N GLY A 143 20.01 4.51 -1.44
CA GLY A 143 19.53 5.41 -2.49
C GLY A 143 18.01 5.40 -2.64
N LEU A 144 17.40 4.21 -2.74
CA LEU A 144 15.95 4.04 -2.80
C LEU A 144 15.25 4.53 -1.54
N THR A 145 15.82 4.26 -0.36
CA THR A 145 15.28 4.73 0.91
C THR A 145 15.30 6.25 0.98
N SER A 146 16.42 6.87 0.59
CA SER A 146 16.56 8.33 0.56
C SER A 146 15.60 8.98 -0.43
N LEU A 147 15.46 8.42 -1.63
CA LEU A 147 14.50 8.88 -2.64
C LEU A 147 13.06 8.77 -2.13
N THR A 148 12.73 7.67 -1.45
CA THR A 148 11.40 7.45 -0.86
C THR A 148 11.09 8.47 0.24
N LEU A 149 12.06 8.75 1.13
CA LEU A 149 11.91 9.76 2.18
C LEU A 149 11.76 11.17 1.59
N LEU A 150 12.52 11.48 0.54
CA LEU A 150 12.42 12.76 -0.16
C LEU A 150 11.07 12.90 -0.87
N ALA A 151 10.65 11.87 -1.60
CA ALA A 151 9.35 11.84 -2.27
C ALA A 151 8.19 11.97 -1.26
N ASN A 152 8.28 11.30 -0.11
CA ASN A 152 7.28 11.38 0.94
C ASN A 152 7.20 12.78 1.56
N THR A 153 8.35 13.39 1.91
CA THR A 153 8.39 14.74 2.49
C THR A 153 7.92 15.81 1.51
N LEU A 154 8.27 15.70 0.23
CA LEU A 154 7.81 16.59 -0.83
C LEU A 154 6.31 16.43 -1.12
N SER A 155 5.78 15.21 -1.06
CA SER A 155 4.38 14.93 -1.41
C SER A 155 3.40 15.21 -0.27
N GLN A 156 3.83 15.14 0.99
CA GLN A 156 2.94 15.32 2.14
C GLN A 156 2.24 16.69 2.19
N ARG A 157 2.96 17.76 1.82
CA ARG A 157 2.38 19.12 1.82
C ARG A 157 1.32 19.29 0.72
N PRO A 158 1.61 19.04 -0.58
CA PRO A 158 0.61 19.08 -1.65
C PRO A 158 -0.60 18.18 -1.38
N ILE A 159 -0.40 16.99 -0.82
CA ILE A 159 -1.50 16.07 -0.51
C ILE A 159 -2.43 16.67 0.56
N ARG A 160 -1.86 17.26 1.63
CA ARG A 160 -2.67 17.92 2.68
C ARG A 160 -3.45 19.11 2.13
N ASP A 161 -2.79 19.97 1.36
CA ASP A 161 -3.43 21.14 0.76
C ASP A 161 -4.58 20.72 -0.17
N THR A 162 -4.37 19.65 -0.94
CA THR A 162 -5.41 19.07 -1.82
C THR A 162 -6.59 18.51 -1.01
N ILE A 163 -6.34 17.86 0.12
CA ILE A 163 -7.41 17.35 1.00
C ILE A 163 -8.22 18.52 1.57
N ASP A 164 -7.55 19.57 2.07
CA ASP A 164 -8.22 20.75 2.64
C ASP A 164 -9.08 21.48 1.59
N HIS A 165 -8.56 21.66 0.37
CA HIS A 165 -9.33 22.24 -0.74
C HIS A 165 -10.53 21.37 -1.15
N ASN A 166 -10.36 20.05 -1.19
CA ASN A 166 -11.46 19.12 -1.44
C ASN A 166 -12.53 19.18 -0.35
N MET A 167 -12.15 19.31 0.93
CA MET A 167 -13.10 19.45 2.04
C MET A 167 -13.94 20.72 1.89
N VAL A 168 -13.31 21.86 1.59
CA VAL A 168 -14.03 23.13 1.38
C VAL A 168 -15.00 23.04 0.19
N ARG A 169 -14.55 22.46 -0.93
CA ARG A 169 -15.37 22.26 -2.12
C ARG A 169 -16.59 21.37 -1.86
N ASN A 170 -16.38 20.23 -1.21
CA ASN A 170 -17.46 19.28 -0.92
C ASN A 170 -18.45 19.84 0.10
N GLY A 171 -17.97 20.57 1.12
CA GLY A 171 -18.84 21.25 2.08
C GLY A 171 -19.76 22.30 1.42
N LEU A 172 -19.23 23.06 0.46
CA LEU A 172 -20.03 24.03 -0.32
C LEU A 172 -21.13 23.36 -1.14
N LEU A 173 -20.79 22.25 -1.83
CA LEU A 173 -21.76 21.48 -2.59
C LEU A 173 -22.84 20.87 -1.69
N GLN A 174 -22.44 20.32 -0.54
CA GLN A 174 -23.37 19.71 0.39
C GLN A 174 -24.33 20.74 0.99
N ALA A 175 -23.83 21.92 1.38
CA ALA A 175 -24.67 23.01 1.86
C ALA A 175 -25.64 23.52 0.78
N ALA A 176 -25.18 23.62 -0.48
CA ALA A 176 -26.03 24.00 -1.60
C ALA A 176 -27.13 22.95 -1.87
N ARG A 177 -26.82 21.66 -1.73
CA ARG A 177 -27.79 20.55 -1.86
C ARG A 177 -28.85 20.58 -0.75
N CYS A 178 -28.44 20.68 0.52
CA CYS A 178 -29.38 20.71 1.64
C CYS A 178 -30.30 21.94 1.60
N ASN A 179 -29.85 23.05 1.01
CA ASN A 179 -30.63 24.29 0.90
C ASN A 179 -31.11 24.55 -0.53
N ALA A 180 -31.23 23.52 -1.37
CA ALA A 180 -31.52 23.68 -2.80
C ALA A 180 -32.83 24.47 -3.05
N GLU A 181 -33.86 24.24 -2.25
CA GLU A 181 -35.14 24.95 -2.34
C GLU A 181 -34.97 26.45 -2.09
N VAL A 182 -34.21 26.83 -1.05
CA VAL A 182 -33.91 28.22 -0.71
C VAL A 182 -33.06 28.88 -1.80
N VAL A 183 -32.08 28.14 -2.34
CA VAL A 183 -31.20 28.60 -3.41
C VAL A 183 -31.98 28.86 -4.70
N GLN A 184 -32.93 27.97 -5.03
CA GLN A 184 -33.82 28.09 -6.18
C GLN A 184 -34.81 29.25 -5.98
N ALA A 185 -35.47 29.32 -4.83
CA ALA A 185 -36.49 30.31 -4.51
C ALA A 185 -35.94 31.75 -4.47
N LEU A 186 -34.71 31.93 -3.99
CA LEU A 186 -34.04 33.24 -3.93
C LEU A 186 -33.20 33.57 -5.17
N GLY A 187 -33.17 32.68 -6.18
CA GLY A 187 -32.37 32.87 -7.40
C GLY A 187 -30.84 32.92 -7.14
N LEU A 188 -30.37 32.37 -6.03
CA LEU A 188 -28.97 32.45 -5.58
C LEU A 188 -28.04 31.47 -6.31
N GLY A 189 -28.56 30.61 -7.18
CA GLY A 189 -27.80 29.56 -7.87
C GLY A 189 -26.53 30.08 -8.57
N LYS A 190 -26.61 31.21 -9.27
CA LYS A 190 -25.44 31.81 -9.95
C LYS A 190 -24.35 32.27 -8.98
N ARG A 191 -24.72 32.80 -7.80
CA ARG A 191 -23.74 33.23 -6.77
C ARG A 191 -23.06 32.04 -6.11
N ILE A 192 -23.80 30.96 -5.86
CA ILE A 192 -23.24 29.73 -5.29
C ILE A 192 -22.32 29.04 -6.31
N ALA A 193 -22.71 28.99 -7.58
CA ALA A 193 -21.85 28.48 -8.65
C ALA A 193 -20.54 29.28 -8.76
N ALA A 194 -20.60 30.62 -8.72
CA ALA A 194 -19.40 31.46 -8.75
C ALA A 194 -18.47 31.21 -7.53
N ARG A 195 -19.05 31.02 -6.34
CA ARG A 195 -18.30 30.70 -5.12
C ARG A 195 -17.67 29.31 -5.19
N TRP A 196 -18.36 28.34 -5.78
CA TRP A 196 -17.82 27.00 -6.02
C TRP A 196 -16.68 27.00 -7.03
N HIS A 197 -16.82 27.70 -8.17
CA HIS A 197 -15.75 27.85 -9.16
C HIS A 197 -14.49 28.48 -8.55
N LYS A 198 -14.63 29.49 -7.68
CA LYS A 198 -13.51 30.10 -6.97
C LYS A 198 -12.82 29.13 -6.00
N ALA A 199 -13.58 28.22 -5.38
CA ALA A 199 -13.03 27.18 -4.50
C ALA A 199 -12.37 26.03 -5.28
N ASN A 200 -12.82 25.75 -6.50
CA ASN A 200 -12.28 24.68 -7.37
C ASN A 200 -11.09 25.14 -8.25
N ALA A 201 -10.84 26.45 -8.34
CA ALA A 201 -9.72 27.00 -9.10
C ALA A 201 -8.41 27.10 -8.28
N LYS A 202 -8.43 26.68 -7.02
CA LYS A 202 -7.26 26.51 -6.14
C LYS A 202 -6.92 25.04 -6.06
#